data_AF-A0AB38PL13-F1
#
_entry.id   AF-A0AB38PL13-F1
#
_cell.length_a   1.000
_cell.length_b   1.000
_cell.length_c   1.000
_cell.angle_alpha   90.00
_cell.angle_beta   90.00
_cell.angle_gamma   90.00
#
_symmetry.space_group_name_H-M   'P 1'
#
loop_
_entity.id
_entity.type
_entity.pdbx_description
1 polymer ?
#
loop_
_entity_poly.entity_id
_entity_poly.type
_entity_poly.pdbx_seq_one_letter_code
_entity_poly.pdbx_strand_id
1 'polypeptide(L)'
;MKEITYNNQKKEIPDSLEELSPKEYYRYLELVLMMNAGEISPFQMRCKLLSCLLGMKHSLLLCLGEIQEELLAQLPALDGFFDITSQEGMMVYDARLKTGRNLLPAYKEWKGPGDMLSGITFGQFIECMGVMAEMERAREQGNEEDIGELISSIGRLLYKKQGPQETGTPPFPVCFHAYIFFLAVWELIYSVPISTNGKDIDFSILFEKSGRGNAGDNTGWVGISYDVA
;
A
#
# COMPACT_ATOMS: atom_id res chain seq x y z
N MET A 1 -6.61 14.77 11.24
CA MET A 1 -8.09 14.80 11.25
C MET A 1 -8.52 16.11 10.63
N LYS A 2 -9.64 16.12 9.90
CA LYS A 2 -10.19 17.28 9.20
C LYS A 2 -11.67 17.43 9.51
N GLU A 3 -12.10 18.65 9.82
CA GLU A 3 -13.50 18.95 10.10
C GLU A 3 -14.27 19.18 8.79
N ILE A 4 -15.42 18.52 8.66
CA ILE A 4 -16.39 18.72 7.57
C ILE A 4 -17.78 18.99 8.15
N THR A 5 -18.68 19.49 7.31
CA THR A 5 -20.11 19.60 7.64
C THR A 5 -20.87 18.41 7.05
N TYR A 6 -21.66 17.74 7.88
CA TYR A 6 -22.61 16.70 7.46
C TYR A 6 -23.91 16.82 8.26
N ASN A 7 -25.03 17.00 7.56
CA ASN A 7 -26.37 17.20 8.12
C ASN A 7 -26.40 18.37 9.11
N ASN A 8 -25.81 19.50 8.72
CA ASN A 8 -25.64 20.71 9.56
C ASN A 8 -24.85 20.48 10.87
N GLN A 9 -24.11 19.38 10.99
CA GLN A 9 -23.24 19.08 12.13
C GLN A 9 -21.79 19.03 11.70
N LYS A 10 -20.90 19.48 12.57
CA LYS A 10 -19.45 19.28 12.40
C LYS A 10 -19.08 17.83 12.69
N LYS A 11 -18.33 17.22 11.78
CA LYS A 11 -17.80 15.87 11.89
C LYS A 11 -16.31 15.90 11.57
N GLU A 12 -15.53 15.14 12.31
CA GLU A 12 -14.12 14.94 11.98
C GLU A 12 -13.96 13.66 11.16
N ILE A 13 -13.15 13.75 10.11
CA ILE A 13 -12.75 12.60 9.29
C ILE A 13 -11.21 12.51 9.24
N PRO A 14 -10.64 11.33 8.96
CA PRO A 14 -9.22 11.18 8.66
C PRO A 14 -8.78 12.07 7.48
N ASP A 15 -7.61 12.70 7.60
CA ASP A 15 -7.01 13.57 6.57
C ASP A 15 -5.87 12.87 5.80
N SER A 16 -5.40 11.73 6.29
CA SER A 16 -4.34 10.93 5.67
C SER A 16 -4.57 9.44 5.87
N LEU A 17 -3.81 8.61 5.14
CA LEU A 17 -3.86 7.15 5.27
C LEU A 17 -3.53 6.67 6.70
N GLU A 18 -2.58 7.33 7.36
CA GLU A 18 -2.07 6.94 8.68
C GLU A 18 -3.08 7.16 9.80
N GLU A 19 -4.11 7.96 9.54
CA GLU A 19 -5.21 8.22 10.47
C GLU A 19 -6.37 7.23 10.29
N LEU A 20 -6.37 6.42 9.23
CA LEU A 20 -7.39 5.40 9.02
C LEU A 20 -7.23 4.27 10.04
N SER A 21 -8.33 3.82 10.63
CA SER A 21 -8.36 2.54 11.34
C SER A 21 -8.11 1.38 10.36
N PRO A 22 -7.63 0.21 10.81
CA PRO A 22 -7.42 -0.94 9.93
C PRO A 22 -8.65 -1.34 9.12
N LYS A 23 -9.85 -1.13 9.69
CA LYS A 23 -11.13 -1.39 9.01
C LYS A 23 -11.39 -0.39 7.88
N GLU A 24 -11.15 0.89 8.12
CA GLU A 24 -11.31 1.93 7.11
C GLU A 24 -10.24 1.81 6.02
N TYR A 25 -9.00 1.49 6.39
CA TYR A 25 -7.92 1.25 5.45
C TYR A 25 -8.19 0.03 4.56
N TYR A 26 -8.69 -1.08 5.11
CA TYR A 26 -9.13 -2.23 4.30
C TYR A 26 -10.20 -1.81 3.28
N ARG A 27 -11.16 -0.97 3.69
CA ARG A 27 -12.19 -0.45 2.78
C ARG A 27 -11.61 0.49 1.74
N TYR A 28 -10.63 1.30 2.10
CA TYR A 28 -9.88 2.15 1.17
C TYR A 28 -9.21 1.30 0.08
N LEU A 29 -8.52 0.22 0.45
CA LEU A 29 -7.88 -0.69 -0.51
C LEU A 29 -8.87 -1.32 -1.49
N GLU A 30 -10.05 -1.73 -1.03
CA GLU A 30 -11.11 -2.21 -1.93
C GLU A 30 -11.49 -1.15 -2.96
N LEU A 31 -11.64 0.11 -2.54
CA LEU A 31 -11.97 1.21 -3.45
C LEU A 31 -10.84 1.51 -4.44
N VAL A 32 -9.58 1.45 -3.99
CA VAL A 32 -8.41 1.60 -4.88
C VAL A 32 -8.39 0.51 -5.93
N LEU A 33 -8.61 -0.75 -5.55
CA LEU A 33 -8.64 -1.88 -6.48
C LEU A 33 -9.76 -1.70 -7.52
N MET A 34 -10.96 -1.29 -7.10
CA MET A 34 -12.06 -0.98 -8.03
C MET A 34 -11.70 0.18 -8.97
N MET A 35 -11.01 1.21 -8.48
CA MET A 35 -10.59 2.35 -9.30
C MET A 35 -9.53 1.92 -10.33
N ASN A 36 -8.54 1.14 -9.92
CA ASN A 36 -7.48 0.63 -10.79
C ASN A 36 -8.03 -0.34 -11.85
N ALA A 37 -9.08 -1.10 -11.54
CA ALA A 37 -9.78 -1.94 -12.49
C ALA A 37 -10.71 -1.16 -13.46
N GLY A 38 -10.81 0.18 -13.31
CA GLY A 38 -11.70 1.02 -14.11
C GLY A 38 -13.19 0.85 -13.78
N GLU A 39 -13.53 0.13 -12.70
CA GLU A 39 -14.92 -0.10 -12.29
C GLU A 39 -15.55 1.17 -11.69
N ILE A 40 -14.73 2.03 -11.08
CA ILE A 40 -15.16 3.31 -10.52
C ILE A 40 -14.20 4.43 -10.93
N SER A 41 -14.76 5.62 -11.18
CA SER A 41 -13.96 6.82 -11.42
C SER A 41 -13.38 7.37 -10.11
N PRO A 42 -12.34 8.24 -10.16
CA PRO A 42 -11.83 8.90 -8.96
C PRO A 42 -12.90 9.70 -8.20
N PHE A 43 -13.85 10.31 -8.92
CA PHE A 43 -15.00 10.97 -8.30
C PHE A 43 -15.88 9.98 -7.52
N GLN A 44 -16.20 8.83 -8.12
CA GLN A 44 -16.98 7.79 -7.46
C GLN A 44 -16.23 7.17 -6.27
N MET A 45 -14.91 7.00 -6.38
CA MET A 45 -14.05 6.57 -5.27
C MET A 45 -14.13 7.56 -4.10
N ARG A 46 -13.95 8.87 -4.35
CA ARG A 46 -14.07 9.91 -3.31
C ARG A 46 -15.45 9.90 -2.66
N CYS A 47 -16.51 9.77 -3.45
CA CYS A 47 -17.87 9.69 -2.92
C CYS A 47 -18.07 8.47 -1.99
N LYS A 48 -17.60 7.30 -2.43
CA LYS A 48 -17.68 6.06 -1.64
C LYS A 48 -16.83 6.14 -0.38
N LEU A 49 -15.62 6.71 -0.46
CA LEU A 49 -14.73 6.89 0.67
C LEU A 49 -15.36 7.81 1.73
N LEU A 50 -15.85 8.99 1.34
CA LEU A 50 -16.51 9.92 2.26
C LEU A 50 -17.72 9.25 2.95
N SER A 51 -18.51 8.50 2.19
CA SER A 51 -19.65 7.75 2.74
C SER A 51 -19.20 6.72 3.79
N CYS A 52 -18.08 6.05 3.56
CA CYS A 52 -17.50 5.09 4.51
C CYS A 52 -17.00 5.77 5.78
N LEU A 53 -16.26 6.88 5.66
CA LEU A 53 -15.72 7.65 6.79
C LEU A 53 -16.83 8.25 7.67
N LEU A 54 -17.98 8.59 7.06
CA LEU A 54 -19.16 9.07 7.80
C LEU A 54 -20.04 7.94 8.37
N GLY A 55 -19.67 6.67 8.16
CA GLY A 55 -20.46 5.54 8.63
C GLY A 55 -21.83 5.41 7.96
N MET A 56 -21.98 5.94 6.74
CA MET A 56 -23.25 5.89 6.00
C MET A 56 -23.54 4.46 5.53
N LYS A 57 -24.82 4.08 5.55
CA LYS A 57 -25.27 2.76 5.05
C LYS A 57 -25.23 2.66 3.52
N HIS A 58 -25.33 3.79 2.85
CA HIS A 58 -25.44 3.91 1.40
C HIS A 58 -24.48 4.97 0.89
N SER A 59 -24.14 4.90 -0.40
CA SER A 59 -23.35 5.94 -1.07
C SER A 59 -24.02 7.30 -0.93
N LEU A 60 -23.25 8.36 -0.71
CA LEU A 60 -23.74 9.74 -0.72
C LEU A 60 -24.42 10.12 -2.04
N LEU A 61 -24.10 9.41 -3.14
CA LEU A 61 -24.78 9.61 -4.42
C LEU A 61 -26.27 9.20 -4.39
N LEU A 62 -26.69 8.47 -3.37
CA LEU A 62 -28.09 8.10 -3.12
C LEU A 62 -28.78 9.05 -2.13
N CYS A 63 -28.06 10.03 -1.57
CA CYS A 63 -28.68 11.12 -0.82
C CYS A 63 -29.48 12.03 -1.76
N LEU A 64 -30.52 12.66 -1.24
CA LEU A 64 -31.39 13.55 -2.00
C LEU A 64 -31.21 15.00 -1.55
N GLY A 65 -31.26 15.92 -2.51
CA GLY A 65 -31.33 17.36 -2.28
C GLY A 65 -30.11 17.94 -1.56
N GLU A 66 -30.37 18.82 -0.60
CA GLU A 66 -29.35 19.64 0.09
C GLU A 66 -28.24 18.82 0.76
N ILE A 67 -28.55 17.62 1.28
CA ILE A 67 -27.56 16.75 1.91
C ILE A 67 -26.52 16.26 0.89
N GLN A 68 -26.95 15.97 -0.33
CA GLN A 68 -26.04 15.53 -1.38
C GLN A 68 -25.11 16.69 -1.79
N GLU A 69 -25.66 17.88 -2.00
CA GLU A 69 -24.89 19.07 -2.35
C GLU A 69 -23.87 19.44 -1.26
N GLU A 70 -24.27 19.39 0.01
CA GLU A 70 -23.39 19.61 1.16
C GLU A 70 -22.21 18.63 1.13
N LEU A 71 -22.48 17.32 0.99
CA LEU A 71 -21.43 16.31 0.98
C LEU A 71 -20.51 16.39 -0.26
N LEU A 72 -21.06 16.74 -1.42
CA LEU A 72 -20.27 16.95 -2.63
C LEU A 72 -19.31 18.14 -2.48
N ALA A 73 -19.74 19.22 -1.80
CA ALA A 73 -18.88 20.36 -1.51
C ALA A 73 -17.73 20.01 -0.55
N GLN A 74 -17.86 18.94 0.25
CA GLN A 74 -16.82 18.47 1.17
C GLN A 74 -15.80 17.54 0.52
N LEU A 75 -15.96 17.11 -0.74
CA LEU A 75 -15.02 16.19 -1.38
C LEU A 75 -13.55 16.65 -1.34
N PRO A 76 -13.18 17.95 -1.44
CA PRO A 76 -11.81 18.42 -1.28
C PRO A 76 -11.18 18.07 0.08
N ALA A 77 -11.98 17.72 1.09
CA ALA A 77 -11.47 17.19 2.34
C ALA A 77 -10.71 15.87 2.17
N LEU A 78 -10.96 15.12 1.08
CA LEU A 78 -10.31 13.85 0.80
C LEU A 78 -9.04 13.95 -0.06
N ASP A 79 -8.60 15.15 -0.42
CA ASP A 79 -7.46 15.32 -1.33
C ASP A 79 -6.16 14.69 -0.77
N GLY A 80 -6.02 14.55 0.56
CA GLY A 80 -4.88 13.88 1.21
C GLY A 80 -4.75 12.37 0.93
N PHE A 81 -5.78 11.75 0.36
CA PHE A 81 -5.78 10.33 -0.05
C PHE A 81 -5.35 10.12 -1.51
N PHE A 82 -5.03 11.19 -2.23
CA PHE A 82 -4.67 11.15 -3.64
C PHE A 82 -3.42 11.97 -3.92
N ASP A 83 -2.64 11.51 -4.89
CA ASP A 83 -1.62 12.32 -5.55
C ASP A 83 -2.30 12.97 -6.76
N ILE A 84 -2.51 14.28 -6.67
CA ILE A 84 -3.33 15.03 -7.62
C ILE A 84 -2.40 15.76 -8.60
N THR A 85 -2.48 15.43 -9.88
CA THR A 85 -1.69 16.08 -10.94
C THR A 85 -2.61 16.72 -11.98
N SER A 86 -2.10 17.72 -12.70
CA SER A 86 -2.80 18.34 -13.82
C SER A 86 -2.14 17.90 -15.12
N GLN A 87 -2.91 17.22 -15.98
CA GLN A 87 -2.48 16.76 -17.29
C GLN A 87 -3.46 17.31 -18.33
N GLU A 88 -2.96 18.10 -19.28
CA GLU A 88 -3.76 18.69 -20.36
C GLU A 88 -5.01 19.48 -19.88
N GLY A 89 -4.92 20.09 -18.70
CA GLY A 89 -6.03 20.84 -18.09
C GLY A 89 -7.07 19.96 -17.38
N MET A 90 -6.86 18.64 -17.33
CA MET A 90 -7.64 17.70 -16.54
C MET A 90 -6.91 17.33 -15.25
N MET A 91 -7.66 17.26 -14.16
CA MET A 91 -7.13 16.80 -12.88
C MET A 91 -7.13 15.28 -12.84
N VAL A 92 -5.95 14.69 -12.70
CA VAL A 92 -5.71 13.26 -12.50
C VAL A 92 -5.55 12.99 -11.01
N TYR A 93 -6.20 11.93 -10.53
CA TYR A 93 -6.24 11.56 -9.12
C TYR A 93 -5.72 10.14 -8.99
N ASP A 94 -4.48 10.00 -8.56
CA ASP A 94 -3.86 8.70 -8.28
C ASP A 94 -4.01 8.38 -6.80
N ALA A 95 -4.46 7.17 -6.47
CA ALA A 95 -4.63 6.79 -5.07
C ALA A 95 -3.28 6.72 -4.36
N ARG A 96 -3.16 7.40 -3.21
CA ARG A 96 -1.96 7.30 -2.38
C ARG A 96 -1.92 5.92 -1.72
N LEU A 97 -0.81 5.22 -1.88
CA LEU A 97 -0.66 3.84 -1.40
C LEU A 97 0.52 3.63 -0.47
N LYS A 98 1.60 4.41 -0.66
CA LYS A 98 2.85 4.24 0.08
C LYS A 98 2.73 4.82 1.48
N THR A 99 3.12 4.03 2.48
CA THR A 99 3.25 4.42 3.88
C THR A 99 4.38 3.61 4.52
N GLY A 100 5.15 4.23 5.41
CA GLY A 100 6.20 3.54 6.19
C GLY A 100 5.65 2.73 7.38
N ARG A 101 4.34 2.84 7.66
CA ARG A 101 3.66 2.14 8.75
C ARG A 101 2.82 0.99 8.21
N ASN A 102 2.75 -0.11 8.96
CA ASN A 102 1.83 -1.17 8.63
C ASN A 102 0.43 -0.81 9.11
N LEU A 103 -0.42 -0.36 8.18
CA LEU A 103 -1.82 0.02 8.45
C LEU A 103 -2.78 -1.17 8.55
N LEU A 104 -2.33 -2.39 8.22
CA LEU A 104 -3.13 -3.61 8.29
C LEU A 104 -2.38 -4.77 8.97
N PRO A 105 -1.88 -4.60 10.21
CA PRO A 105 -1.04 -5.62 10.88
C PRO A 105 -1.80 -6.92 11.16
N ALA A 106 -3.13 -6.88 11.18
CA ALA A 106 -3.98 -8.06 11.23
C ALA A 106 -5.31 -7.80 10.50
N TYR A 107 -5.87 -8.86 9.92
CA TYR A 107 -7.20 -8.86 9.32
C TYR A 107 -7.88 -10.21 9.52
N LYS A 108 -8.99 -10.22 10.28
CA LYS A 108 -9.69 -11.46 10.70
C LYS A 108 -8.69 -12.43 11.35
N GLU A 109 -8.51 -13.60 10.75
CA GLU A 109 -7.59 -14.67 11.15
C GLU A 109 -6.17 -14.50 10.60
N TRP A 110 -5.89 -13.46 9.81
CA TRP A 110 -4.57 -13.23 9.22
C TRP A 110 -3.76 -12.24 10.05
N LYS A 111 -2.51 -12.59 10.35
CA LYS A 111 -1.57 -11.73 11.06
C LYS A 111 -0.35 -11.47 10.17
N GLY A 112 -0.09 -10.19 9.91
CA GLY A 112 1.01 -9.71 9.10
C GLY A 112 2.20 -9.24 9.95
N PRO A 113 3.18 -8.59 9.31
CA PRO A 113 4.33 -8.00 9.99
C PRO A 113 3.94 -6.76 10.82
N GLY A 114 4.87 -6.24 11.61
CA GLY A 114 4.76 -4.91 12.21
C GLY A 114 5.21 -3.81 11.24
N ASP A 115 5.53 -2.63 11.78
CA ASP A 115 6.16 -1.55 11.01
C ASP A 115 7.54 -1.98 10.46
N MET A 116 7.94 -1.42 9.33
CA MET A 116 9.20 -1.75 8.65
C MET A 116 9.33 -3.27 8.39
N LEU A 117 10.46 -3.85 8.79
CA LEU A 117 10.73 -5.29 8.67
C LEU A 117 10.38 -6.08 9.94
N SER A 118 9.66 -5.48 10.89
CA SER A 118 9.35 -6.13 12.17
C SER A 118 8.53 -7.40 11.95
N GLY A 119 9.03 -8.54 12.44
CA GLY A 119 8.37 -9.84 12.27
C GLY A 119 8.59 -10.53 10.92
N ILE A 120 9.37 -9.93 10.01
CA ILE A 120 9.80 -10.55 8.75
C ILE A 120 11.15 -11.23 8.97
N THR A 121 11.23 -12.53 8.67
CA THR A 121 12.51 -13.26 8.69
C THR A 121 13.35 -12.91 7.47
N PHE A 122 14.67 -13.10 7.57
CA PHE A 122 15.56 -12.90 6.42
C PHE A 122 15.17 -13.76 5.21
N GLY A 123 14.78 -15.02 5.42
CA GLY A 123 14.31 -15.90 4.35
C GLY A 123 13.07 -15.35 3.64
N GLN A 124 12.05 -14.94 4.40
CA GLN A 124 10.84 -14.29 3.84
C GLN A 124 11.19 -13.02 3.06
N PHE A 125 12.14 -12.22 3.56
CA PHE A 125 12.60 -11.02 2.87
C PHE A 125 13.23 -11.36 1.50
N ILE A 126 14.13 -12.35 1.45
CA ILE A 126 14.75 -12.81 0.20
C ILE A 126 13.71 -13.37 -0.77
N GLU A 127 12.74 -14.16 -0.28
CA GLU A 127 11.66 -14.69 -1.10
C GLU A 127 10.77 -13.57 -1.67
N CYS A 128 10.40 -12.57 -0.86
CA CYS A 128 9.69 -11.40 -1.35
C CYS A 128 10.49 -10.65 -2.42
N MET A 129 11.80 -10.47 -2.24
CA MET A 129 12.68 -9.87 -3.25
C MET A 129 12.70 -10.66 -4.57
N GLY A 130 12.72 -12.00 -4.49
CA GLY A 130 12.62 -12.88 -5.66
C GLY A 130 11.32 -12.66 -6.43
N VAL A 131 10.19 -12.62 -5.72
CA VAL A 131 8.86 -12.36 -6.31
C VAL A 131 8.78 -10.95 -6.91
N MET A 132 9.37 -9.94 -6.27
CA MET A 132 9.45 -8.58 -6.83
C MET A 132 10.23 -8.55 -8.15
N ALA A 133 11.36 -9.25 -8.23
CA ALA A 133 12.15 -9.36 -9.46
C ALA A 133 11.40 -10.10 -10.57
N GLU A 134 10.61 -11.12 -10.23
CA GLU A 134 9.74 -11.82 -11.17
C GLU A 134 8.61 -10.92 -11.69
N MET A 135 8.01 -10.11 -10.82
CA MET A 135 6.98 -9.15 -11.20
C MET A 135 7.50 -8.10 -12.19
N GLU A 136 8.72 -7.60 -11.99
CA GLU A 136 9.33 -6.67 -12.94
C GLU A 136 9.55 -7.32 -14.32
N ARG A 137 10.07 -8.56 -14.35
CA ARG A 137 10.21 -9.33 -15.60
C ARG A 137 8.87 -9.57 -16.29
N ALA A 138 7.82 -9.89 -15.54
CA ALA A 138 6.50 -10.11 -16.09
C ALA A 138 5.95 -8.83 -16.75
N ARG A 139 6.17 -7.65 -16.13
CA ARG A 139 5.79 -6.35 -16.70
C ARG A 139 6.55 -6.03 -17.98
N GLU A 140 7.86 -6.23 -18.00
CA GLU A 140 8.69 -6.02 -19.20
C GLU A 140 8.25 -6.90 -20.38
N GLN A 141 7.71 -8.09 -20.09
CA GLN A 141 7.23 -9.05 -21.08
C GLN A 141 5.75 -8.86 -21.44
N GLY A 142 5.04 -7.92 -20.80
CA GLY A 142 3.61 -7.70 -20.99
C GLY A 142 2.72 -8.84 -20.48
N ASN A 143 3.22 -9.68 -19.58
CA ASN A 143 2.48 -10.78 -18.98
C ASN A 143 1.76 -10.32 -17.71
N GLU A 144 0.65 -9.60 -17.91
CA GLU A 144 -0.14 -9.05 -16.81
C GLU A 144 -1.00 -10.09 -16.07
N GLU A 145 -1.31 -11.22 -16.71
CA GLU A 145 -2.15 -12.28 -16.12
C GLU A 145 -1.54 -12.87 -14.84
N ASP A 146 -0.20 -12.93 -14.75
CA ASP A 146 0.51 -13.52 -13.62
C ASP A 146 0.71 -12.54 -12.44
N ILE A 147 0.52 -11.22 -12.65
CA ILE A 147 0.81 -10.20 -11.63
C ILE A 147 -0.06 -10.40 -10.38
N GLY A 148 -1.33 -10.77 -10.55
CA GLY A 148 -2.24 -11.01 -9.43
C GLY A 148 -1.79 -12.18 -8.53
N GLU A 149 -1.24 -13.24 -9.11
CA GLU A 149 -0.73 -14.39 -8.36
C GLU A 149 0.59 -14.03 -7.65
N LEU A 150 1.46 -13.25 -8.28
CA LEU A 150 2.68 -12.74 -7.66
C LEU A 150 2.38 -11.84 -6.45
N ILE A 151 1.37 -10.97 -6.54
CA ILE A 151 0.87 -10.20 -5.40
C ILE A 151 0.36 -11.13 -4.29
N SER A 152 -0.38 -12.17 -4.66
CA SER A 152 -0.89 -13.18 -3.70
C SER A 152 0.23 -13.97 -3.03
N SER A 153 1.34 -14.23 -3.74
CA SER A 153 2.55 -14.83 -3.19
C SER A 153 3.17 -13.96 -2.10
N ILE A 154 3.32 -12.64 -2.31
CA ILE A 154 3.77 -11.73 -1.24
C ILE A 154 2.83 -11.80 -0.04
N GLY A 155 1.51 -11.81 -0.27
CA GLY A 155 0.52 -11.97 0.79
C GLY A 155 0.74 -13.24 1.63
N ARG A 156 0.98 -14.39 1.00
CA ARG A 156 1.25 -15.67 1.70
C ARG A 156 2.58 -15.67 2.43
N LEU A 157 3.59 -14.99 1.90
CA LEU A 157 4.90 -14.87 2.55
C LEU A 157 4.82 -14.04 3.83
N LEU A 158 4.04 -12.95 3.81
CA LEU A 158 4.03 -11.97 4.90
C LEU A 158 2.88 -12.17 5.92
N TYR A 159 1.74 -12.75 5.51
CA TYR A 159 0.60 -12.97 6.39
C TYR A 159 0.44 -14.44 6.75
N LYS A 160 0.36 -14.71 8.06
CA LYS A 160 0.14 -16.05 8.61
C LYS A 160 -1.27 -16.19 9.12
N LYS A 161 -1.94 -17.27 8.70
CA LYS A 161 -3.26 -17.64 9.23
C LYS A 161 -3.11 -18.09 10.68
N GLN A 162 -3.95 -17.56 11.55
CA GLN A 162 -4.06 -17.90 12.96
C GLN A 162 -5.19 -18.92 13.11
N GLY A 163 -4.91 -20.07 13.72
CA GLY A 163 -5.91 -21.10 14.00
C GLY A 163 -5.47 -22.51 13.55
N PRO A 164 -6.37 -23.49 13.63
CA PRO A 164 -6.04 -24.91 13.41
C PRO A 164 -5.71 -25.27 11.95
N GLN A 165 -6.05 -24.41 11.00
CA GLN A 165 -5.58 -24.50 9.61
C GLN A 165 -4.59 -23.36 9.35
N GLU A 166 -3.32 -23.68 9.21
CA GLU A 166 -2.25 -22.71 8.94
C GLU A 166 -2.06 -22.43 7.43
N THR A 167 -2.89 -23.03 6.58
CA THR A 167 -2.78 -22.93 5.12
C THR A 167 -3.88 -22.05 4.51
N GLY A 168 -3.53 -21.32 3.46
CA GLY A 168 -4.47 -20.56 2.63
C GLY A 168 -3.82 -19.33 2.02
N THR A 169 -4.61 -18.57 1.25
CA THR A 169 -4.22 -17.26 0.73
C THR A 169 -5.05 -16.20 1.45
N PRO A 170 -4.45 -15.09 1.94
CA PRO A 170 -5.21 -13.96 2.44
C PRO A 170 -6.15 -13.40 1.34
N PRO A 171 -7.22 -12.68 1.72
CA PRO A 171 -8.03 -11.95 0.73
C PRO A 171 -7.16 -11.00 -0.09
N PHE A 172 -7.48 -10.85 -1.38
CA PHE A 172 -6.64 -10.07 -2.30
C PHE A 172 -6.29 -8.65 -1.84
N PRO A 173 -7.19 -7.86 -1.20
CA PRO A 173 -6.81 -6.56 -0.63
C PRO A 173 -5.70 -6.64 0.43
N VAL A 174 -5.65 -7.72 1.21
CA VAL A 174 -4.58 -7.97 2.19
C VAL A 174 -3.27 -8.29 1.47
N CYS A 175 -3.31 -9.12 0.42
CA CYS A 175 -2.14 -9.41 -0.41
C CYS A 175 -1.62 -8.15 -1.12
N PHE A 176 -2.52 -7.34 -1.66
CA PHE A 176 -2.21 -6.07 -2.31
C PHE A 176 -1.55 -5.09 -1.32
N HIS A 177 -2.08 -4.98 -0.10
CA HIS A 177 -1.41 -4.23 0.96
C HIS A 177 -0.02 -4.77 1.26
N ALA A 178 0.14 -6.08 1.44
CA ALA A 178 1.44 -6.69 1.75
C ALA A 178 2.49 -6.33 0.69
N TYR A 179 2.11 -6.38 -0.59
CA TYR A 179 2.94 -5.98 -1.71
C TYR A 179 3.32 -4.49 -1.68
N ILE A 180 2.34 -3.59 -1.56
CA ILE A 180 2.60 -2.14 -1.51
C ILE A 180 3.44 -1.76 -0.29
N PHE A 181 3.16 -2.36 0.86
CA PHE A 181 3.91 -2.11 2.08
C PHE A 181 5.36 -2.58 1.94
N PHE A 182 5.59 -3.79 1.42
CA PHE A 182 6.94 -4.30 1.18
C PHE A 182 7.72 -3.39 0.23
N LEU A 183 7.08 -2.91 -0.84
CA LEU A 183 7.66 -1.92 -1.76
C LEU A 183 8.06 -0.62 -1.06
N ALA A 184 7.18 -0.06 -0.24
CA ALA A 184 7.44 1.18 0.49
C ALA A 184 8.59 1.02 1.50
N VAL A 185 8.64 -0.10 2.21
CA VAL A 185 9.75 -0.43 3.13
C VAL A 185 11.05 -0.59 2.36
N TRP A 186 11.02 -1.26 1.20
CA TRP A 186 12.19 -1.46 0.36
C TRP A 186 12.74 -0.14 -0.19
N GLU A 187 11.87 0.74 -0.70
CA GLU A 187 12.24 2.08 -1.14
C GLU A 187 12.84 2.92 -0.01
N LEU A 188 12.29 2.82 1.20
CA LEU A 188 12.81 3.54 2.36
C LEU A 188 14.22 3.07 2.76
N ILE A 189 14.47 1.76 2.73
CA ILE A 189 15.82 1.18 2.99
C ILE A 189 16.86 1.71 2.01
N TYR A 190 16.47 1.96 0.76
CA TYR A 190 17.36 2.50 -0.26
C TYR A 190 17.62 4.00 -0.15
N SER A 191 16.61 4.77 0.27
CA SER A 191 16.59 6.21 0.04
C SER A 191 16.95 7.06 1.25
N VAL A 192 16.87 6.51 2.46
CA VAL A 192 17.03 7.29 3.69
C VAL A 192 17.89 6.53 4.71
N PRO A 193 18.82 7.20 5.41
CA PRO A 193 19.48 6.64 6.58
C PRO A 193 18.46 6.21 7.64
N ILE A 194 18.56 4.97 8.12
CA ILE A 194 17.67 4.42 9.13
C ILE A 194 18.28 4.65 10.52
N SER A 195 17.60 5.43 11.35
CA SER A 195 18.01 5.67 12.74
C SER A 195 17.78 4.44 13.61
N THR A 196 18.84 3.88 14.18
CA THR A 196 18.78 2.81 15.19
C THR A 196 19.63 3.18 16.40
N ASN A 197 19.08 3.08 17.61
CA ASN A 197 19.77 3.44 18.87
C ASN A 197 20.42 4.84 18.85
N GLY A 198 19.79 5.82 18.19
CA GLY A 198 20.30 7.19 18.08
C GLY A 198 21.45 7.38 17.07
N LYS A 199 21.73 6.38 16.23
CA LYS A 199 22.68 6.47 15.11
C LYS A 199 21.96 6.27 13.79
N ASP A 200 22.23 7.14 12.85
CA ASP A 200 21.73 6.99 11.48
C ASP A 200 22.63 6.02 10.73
N ILE A 201 22.04 4.95 10.20
CA ILE A 201 22.72 3.95 9.38
C ILE A 201 22.25 4.14 7.95
N ASP A 202 23.16 4.57 7.08
CA ASP A 202 22.91 4.61 5.64
C ASP A 202 23.08 3.20 5.05
N PHE A 203 21.98 2.60 4.59
CA PHE A 203 21.99 1.28 3.97
C PHE A 203 22.21 1.33 2.45
N SER A 204 22.18 2.52 1.82
CA SER A 204 22.40 2.66 0.38
C SER A 204 23.77 2.11 -0.06
N ILE A 205 24.77 2.20 0.83
CA ILE A 205 26.13 1.68 0.65
C ILE A 205 26.18 0.16 0.36
N LEU A 206 25.20 -0.61 0.85
CA LEU A 206 25.15 -2.05 0.61
C LEU A 206 24.74 -2.39 -0.83
N PHE A 207 24.28 -1.39 -1.57
CA PHE A 207 23.69 -1.54 -2.89
C PHE A 207 24.34 -0.63 -3.95
N GLU A 208 25.29 0.21 -3.56
CA GLU A 208 26.18 0.84 -4.52
C GLU A 208 26.92 -0.25 -5.29
N LYS A 209 26.81 -0.23 -6.63
CA LYS A 209 27.71 -1.03 -7.46
C LYS A 209 29.13 -0.62 -7.09
N SER A 210 29.88 -1.52 -6.47
CA SER A 210 31.26 -1.29 -6.07
C SER A 210 32.05 -0.78 -7.27
N GLY A 211 32.24 0.53 -7.35
CA GLY A 211 33.01 1.17 -8.39
C GLY A 211 34.46 0.73 -8.23
N ARG A 212 34.93 -0.16 -9.12
CA ARG A 212 36.27 -0.74 -9.15
C ARG A 212 36.59 -1.70 -7.99
N GLY A 213 35.82 -2.78 -7.87
CA GLY A 213 36.30 -4.03 -7.25
C GLY A 213 36.91 -4.94 -8.32
N ASN A 214 38.09 -5.51 -8.08
CA ASN A 214 38.72 -6.49 -8.97
C ASN A 214 37.72 -7.59 -9.38
N ALA A 215 37.84 -8.11 -10.61
CA ALA A 215 37.08 -9.26 -11.07
C ALA A 215 37.25 -10.44 -10.08
N GLY A 216 36.26 -10.64 -9.22
CA GLY A 216 36.31 -11.60 -8.11
C GLY A 216 35.74 -11.11 -6.78
N ASP A 217 35.41 -9.82 -6.63
CA ASP A 217 34.82 -9.32 -5.39
C ASP A 217 33.27 -9.46 -5.39
N ASN A 218 32.78 -10.65 -5.01
CA ASN A 218 31.35 -10.98 -4.85
C ASN A 218 30.78 -10.51 -3.49
N THR A 219 31.38 -9.51 -2.84
CA THR A 219 30.97 -9.08 -1.49
C THR A 219 29.79 -8.10 -1.46
N GLY A 220 29.39 -7.56 -2.61
CA GLY A 220 28.16 -6.78 -2.75
C GLY A 220 26.93 -7.70 -2.87
N TRP A 221 25.75 -7.21 -2.45
CA TRP A 221 24.49 -7.97 -2.53
C TRP A 221 24.15 -8.50 -3.93
N VAL A 222 24.61 -7.80 -4.97
CA VAL A 222 24.51 -8.23 -6.38
C VAL A 222 25.40 -9.46 -6.68
N GLY A 223 26.50 -9.65 -5.96
CA GLY A 223 27.33 -10.86 -6.05
C GLY A 223 26.75 -12.04 -5.26
N ILE A 224 26.21 -11.77 -4.06
CA ILE A 224 25.67 -12.82 -3.17
C ILE A 224 24.38 -13.42 -3.73
N SER A 225 23.51 -12.64 -4.37
CA SER A 225 22.27 -13.15 -4.96
C SER A 225 22.47 -14.03 -6.20
N TYR A 226 23.62 -13.93 -6.86
CA TYR A 226 23.97 -14.79 -8.01
C TYR A 226 24.67 -16.09 -7.61
N ASP A 227 25.30 -16.18 -6.45
CA ASP A 227 26.02 -17.39 -5.99
C ASP A 227 25.14 -18.41 -5.24
N VAL A 228 23.86 -18.09 -4.99
CA VAL A 228 22.89 -18.97 -4.28
C VAL A 228 21.78 -19.49 -5.23
N ALA A 229 21.93 -19.32 -6.54
CA ALA A 229 21.04 -19.90 -7.57
C ALA A 229 21.62 -21.19 -8.18
#